data_AF-A0A0F9GJY2-F1
#
_entry.id   AF-A0A0F9GJY2-F1
#
_cell.length_a   1.000
_cell.length_b   1.000
_cell.length_c   1.000
_cell.angle_alpha   90.00
_cell.angle_beta   90.00
_cell.angle_gamma   90.00
#
_symmetry.space_group_name_H-M   'P 1'
#
loop_
_entity.id
_entity.type
_entity.pdbx_description
1 polymer ?
#
loop_
_entity_poly.entity_id
_entity_poly.type
_entity_poly.pdbx_seq_one_letter_code
_entity_poly.pdbx_strand_id
1 'polypeptide(L)'
;MSTPERNVIRAEDILEREGKSNVLFLNYDNEAFMNTGIQESGATPPFASTTTGPAGEKIPGKVGVKQDLVSPFAFYGSNALFVATANPAYPNDFMGKVMDGMKSNGSTFIQVYADCMRGWRHPAVDAYRISKLATDCGYWPLYSIRVKDGMPTFSYYRGFEINKEKFVEYLKSMGKFKHLFKPQFMEKEIDQIIYYTEQRNKKIMGLIKQFGAEKPIDFYRVNRKKLKPQTHLYPGHGLCPGCGAGMVLNQLATAATQVAGENIIYVNNTSCVEVSTSKDNVPSWKVPWV
;
A
#
# COMPACT_ATOMS: atom_id res chain seq x y z
N MET A 1 14.57 25.59 -8.96
CA MET A 1 14.84 24.23 -9.47
C MET A 1 13.68 23.86 -10.38
N SER A 2 13.94 23.39 -11.61
CA SER A 2 12.89 22.91 -12.50
C SER A 2 12.18 21.71 -11.88
N THR A 3 10.85 21.64 -12.00
CA THR A 3 10.09 20.44 -11.62
C THR A 3 10.62 19.25 -12.42
N PRO A 4 10.94 18.11 -11.80
CA PRO A 4 11.45 16.95 -12.53
C PRO A 4 10.45 16.54 -13.62
N GLU A 5 10.95 16.16 -14.80
CA GLU A 5 10.09 15.70 -15.88
C GLU A 5 9.36 14.41 -15.49
N ARG A 6 8.12 14.28 -15.98
CA ARG A 6 7.29 13.09 -15.75
C ARG A 6 7.55 12.04 -16.81
N ASN A 7 7.72 10.81 -16.37
CA ASN A 7 7.61 9.61 -17.18
C ASN A 7 6.15 9.18 -17.27
N VAL A 8 5.49 9.43 -18.41
CA VAL A 8 4.09 9.04 -18.62
C VAL A 8 4.05 7.61 -19.16
N ILE A 9 3.56 6.68 -18.34
CA ILE A 9 3.49 5.26 -18.69
C ILE A 9 2.03 4.92 -18.98
N ARG A 10 1.70 4.55 -20.22
CA ARG A 10 0.32 4.20 -20.59
C ARG A 10 0.06 2.72 -20.32
N ALA A 11 -1.15 2.39 -19.90
CA ALA A 11 -1.53 1.01 -19.66
C ALA A 11 -1.41 0.16 -20.93
N GLU A 12 -1.76 0.73 -22.08
CA GLU A 12 -1.67 0.06 -23.38
C GLU A 12 -0.21 -0.36 -23.68
N ASP A 13 0.74 0.55 -23.50
CA ASP A 13 2.17 0.29 -23.70
C ASP A 13 2.73 -0.77 -22.73
N ILE A 14 2.15 -0.90 -21.52
CA ILE A 14 2.53 -1.95 -20.56
C ILE A 14 2.04 -3.32 -21.04
N LEU A 15 0.79 -3.39 -21.52
CA LEU A 15 0.14 -4.64 -21.90
C LEU A 15 0.79 -5.28 -23.14
N GLU A 16 1.35 -4.47 -24.04
CA GLU A 16 2.07 -4.91 -25.25
C GLU A 16 3.46 -5.52 -24.96
N ARG A 17 4.04 -5.31 -23.77
CA ARG A 17 5.38 -5.85 -23.43
C ARG A 17 5.38 -7.38 -23.48
N GLU A 18 6.51 -8.00 -23.78
CA GLU A 18 6.62 -9.48 -23.72
C GLU A 18 6.87 -9.99 -22.30
N GLY A 19 7.38 -9.14 -21.42
CA GLY A 19 7.77 -9.54 -20.07
C GLY A 19 6.63 -10.09 -19.23
N LYS A 20 6.97 -11.05 -18.37
CA LYS A 20 6.03 -11.72 -17.47
C LYS A 20 6.69 -12.04 -16.13
N SER A 21 6.07 -11.55 -15.07
CA SER A 21 6.43 -11.90 -13.70
C SER A 21 5.80 -13.24 -13.36
N ASN A 22 6.61 -14.15 -12.82
CA ASN A 22 6.13 -15.46 -12.40
C ASN A 22 5.40 -15.40 -11.05
N VAL A 23 5.74 -14.41 -10.21
CA VAL A 23 5.16 -14.27 -8.86
C VAL A 23 5.02 -12.78 -8.53
N LEU A 24 3.79 -12.37 -8.19
CA LEU A 24 3.50 -11.09 -7.56
C LEU A 24 3.12 -11.34 -6.10
N PHE A 25 3.99 -10.91 -5.19
CA PHE A 25 3.69 -10.85 -3.76
C PHE A 25 3.04 -9.50 -3.43
N LEU A 26 1.80 -9.54 -2.93
CA LEU A 26 1.07 -8.34 -2.55
C LEU A 26 0.88 -8.30 -1.04
N ASN A 27 1.44 -7.28 -0.40
CA ASN A 27 1.18 -6.99 1.00
C ASN A 27 0.14 -5.88 1.11
N TYR A 28 -1.11 -6.22 1.44
CA TYR A 28 -2.07 -5.20 1.86
C TYR A 28 -1.80 -4.83 3.32
N ASP A 29 -1.20 -3.66 3.55
CA ASP A 29 -0.77 -3.20 4.85
C ASP A 29 -1.87 -2.41 5.54
N ASN A 30 -2.55 -3.07 6.48
CA ASN A 30 -3.53 -2.47 7.38
C ASN A 30 -2.96 -2.15 8.77
N GLU A 31 -1.64 -2.32 8.96
CA GLU A 31 -0.87 -1.90 10.13
C GLU A 31 -1.19 -2.60 11.45
N ALA A 32 -1.83 -3.77 11.44
CA ALA A 32 -2.03 -4.63 12.61
C ALA A 32 -2.44 -6.04 12.18
N PHE A 33 -2.41 -7.02 13.07
CA PHE A 33 -3.11 -8.28 12.84
C PHE A 33 -4.61 -8.08 13.06
N MET A 34 -5.32 -7.65 12.01
CA MET A 34 -6.71 -7.23 12.12
C MET A 34 -7.66 -8.39 12.43
N ASN A 35 -7.48 -9.53 11.76
CA ASN A 35 -8.38 -10.68 11.86
C ASN A 35 -8.49 -11.23 13.29
N THR A 36 -7.36 -11.31 13.98
CA THR A 36 -7.24 -11.93 15.30
C THR A 36 -7.66 -11.00 16.44
N GLY A 37 -8.11 -9.77 16.15
CA GLY A 37 -8.49 -8.80 17.16
C GLY A 37 -7.53 -7.63 17.30
N ILE A 38 -6.96 -7.12 16.19
CA ILE A 38 -6.21 -5.86 16.14
C ILE A 38 -4.96 -5.90 17.04
N GLN A 39 -4.17 -6.97 16.93
CA GLN A 39 -2.88 -7.09 17.64
C GLN A 39 -1.78 -6.31 16.93
N GLU A 40 -0.80 -5.86 17.70
CA GLU A 40 0.38 -5.16 17.19
C GLU A 40 1.17 -6.02 16.19
N SER A 41 1.67 -5.39 15.13
CA SER A 41 2.61 -5.98 14.18
C SER A 41 3.85 -5.10 14.00
N GLY A 42 4.84 -5.58 13.23
CA GLY A 42 5.97 -4.76 12.79
C GLY A 42 5.56 -3.55 11.95
N ALA A 43 4.41 -3.63 11.28
CA ALA A 43 3.87 -2.55 10.45
C ALA A 43 3.02 -1.54 11.25
N THR A 44 2.70 -1.82 12.51
CA THR A 44 1.97 -0.89 13.37
C THR A 44 2.78 0.40 13.57
N PRO A 45 2.18 1.61 13.51
CA PRO A 45 2.91 2.86 13.69
C PRO A 45 3.23 3.13 15.16
N PRO A 46 4.27 3.94 15.45
CA PRO A 46 4.56 4.38 16.82
C PRO A 46 3.32 4.96 17.49
N PHE A 47 3.12 4.63 18.76
CA PHE A 47 2.03 5.12 19.61
C PHE A 47 0.61 4.76 19.17
N ALA A 48 0.44 3.90 18.15
CA ALA A 48 -0.88 3.35 17.85
C ALA A 48 -1.33 2.41 18.97
N SER A 49 -2.59 2.53 19.39
CA SER A 49 -3.21 1.65 20.38
C SER A 49 -3.73 0.38 19.71
N THR A 50 -3.25 -0.78 20.16
CA THR A 50 -3.66 -2.12 19.70
C THR A 50 -4.10 -2.96 20.90
N THR A 51 -4.58 -4.20 20.70
CA THR A 51 -4.99 -5.05 21.83
C THR A 51 -3.82 -5.62 22.62
N THR A 52 -2.69 -5.90 21.96
CA THR A 52 -1.45 -6.37 22.62
C THR A 52 -0.50 -5.24 23.01
N GLY A 53 -0.66 -4.05 22.43
CA GLY A 53 0.02 -2.81 22.80
C GLY A 53 -0.98 -1.70 23.09
N PRO A 54 -1.79 -1.81 24.17
CA PRO A 54 -2.79 -0.80 24.50
C PRO A 54 -2.10 0.48 24.94
N ALA A 55 -2.62 1.61 24.47
CA ALA A 55 -2.18 2.91 24.97
C ALA A 55 -2.69 3.14 26.39
N GLY A 56 -1.78 3.55 27.28
CA GLY A 56 -2.05 3.92 28.66
C GLY A 56 -1.13 5.05 29.12
N GLU A 57 -1.27 5.45 30.39
CA GLU A 57 -0.59 6.63 30.94
C GLU A 57 0.94 6.52 30.92
N LYS A 58 1.48 5.33 31.17
CA LYS A 58 2.94 5.10 31.20
C LYS A 58 3.52 4.79 29.82
N ILE A 59 2.74 4.15 28.96
CA ILE A 59 3.17 3.69 27.63
C ILE A 59 2.08 4.09 26.64
N PRO A 60 2.31 5.12 25.80
CA PRO A 60 1.27 5.70 24.95
C PRO A 60 0.99 4.89 23.66
N GLY A 61 1.01 3.56 23.75
CA GLY A 61 0.77 2.63 22.64
C GLY A 61 2.05 1.93 22.19
N LYS A 62 2.10 1.51 20.91
CA LYS A 62 3.27 0.81 20.36
C LYS A 62 4.58 1.54 20.66
N VAL A 63 5.56 0.77 21.15
CA VAL A 63 6.95 1.20 21.29
C VAL A 63 7.74 0.88 20.03
N GLY A 64 8.57 1.81 19.57
CA GLY A 64 9.41 1.65 18.38
C GLY A 64 8.77 2.18 17.10
N VAL A 65 9.43 1.91 15.97
CA VAL A 65 9.04 2.45 14.66
C VAL A 65 8.32 1.42 13.79
N LYS A 66 7.55 1.90 12.82
CA LYS A 66 7.00 1.07 11.75
C LYS A 66 8.16 0.52 10.91
N GLN A 67 8.18 -0.80 10.70
CA GLN A 67 9.17 -1.44 9.83
C GLN A 67 8.97 -1.00 8.38
N ASP A 68 10.07 -0.60 7.73
CA ASP A 68 10.10 -0.35 6.28
C ASP A 68 10.37 -1.66 5.55
N LEU A 69 9.34 -2.19 4.88
CA LEU A 69 9.43 -3.46 4.17
C LEU A 69 9.96 -3.29 2.75
N VAL A 70 9.74 -2.15 2.10
CA VAL A 70 9.90 -2.01 0.65
C VAL A 70 11.34 -1.68 0.25
N SER A 71 11.97 -0.71 0.91
CA SER A 71 13.30 -0.25 0.51
C SER A 71 14.40 -1.33 0.66
N PRO A 72 14.36 -2.25 1.64
CA PRO A 72 15.33 -3.34 1.72
C PRO A 72 15.24 -4.34 0.56
N PHE A 73 14.07 -4.54 -0.05
CA PHE A 73 13.91 -5.51 -1.15
C PHE A 73 14.80 -5.21 -2.36
N ALA A 74 15.07 -3.93 -2.59
CA ALA A 74 15.93 -3.48 -3.68
C ALA A 74 17.37 -4.01 -3.60
N PHE A 75 17.79 -4.51 -2.43
CA PHE A 75 19.17 -4.90 -2.15
C PHE A 75 19.34 -6.39 -1.83
N TYR A 76 18.32 -7.24 -2.04
CA TYR A 76 18.41 -8.68 -1.80
C TYR A 76 19.22 -9.47 -2.85
N GLY A 77 19.97 -8.80 -3.74
CA GLY A 77 20.81 -9.47 -4.74
C GLY A 77 20.05 -10.17 -5.87
N SER A 78 18.79 -9.81 -6.11
CA SER A 78 18.03 -10.30 -7.27
C SER A 78 18.51 -9.63 -8.56
N ASN A 79 18.65 -10.39 -9.65
CA ASN A 79 18.97 -9.84 -10.97
C ASN A 79 17.80 -9.04 -11.57
N ALA A 80 16.56 -9.38 -11.23
CA ALA A 80 15.36 -8.71 -11.74
C ALA A 80 14.27 -8.66 -10.67
N LEU A 81 13.72 -7.47 -10.43
CA LEU A 81 12.67 -7.25 -9.43
C LEU A 81 11.86 -6.00 -9.77
N PHE A 82 10.55 -6.05 -9.53
CA PHE A 82 9.72 -4.85 -9.44
C PHE A 82 9.19 -4.71 -8.01
N VAL A 83 9.51 -3.60 -7.35
CA VAL A 83 9.05 -3.32 -6.00
C VAL A 83 8.28 -2.00 -6.01
N ALA A 84 7.17 -1.90 -5.29
CA ALA A 84 6.47 -0.63 -5.18
C ALA A 84 5.68 -0.47 -3.88
N THR A 85 5.46 0.78 -3.49
CA THR A 85 4.33 1.14 -2.63
C THR A 85 3.16 1.63 -3.47
N ALA A 86 1.94 1.33 -3.02
CA ALA A 86 0.71 1.81 -3.65
C ALA A 86 -0.36 2.17 -2.61
N ASN A 87 -1.41 2.84 -3.06
CA ASN A 87 -2.56 3.20 -2.24
C ASN A 87 -3.83 3.17 -3.12
N PRO A 88 -4.89 2.45 -2.72
CA PRO A 88 -6.09 2.29 -3.54
C PRO A 88 -6.87 3.61 -3.73
N ALA A 89 -6.58 4.67 -2.97
CA ALA A 89 -7.10 6.01 -3.23
C ALA A 89 -6.54 6.66 -4.52
N TYR A 90 -5.47 6.09 -5.09
CA TYR A 90 -4.85 6.49 -6.36
C TYR A 90 -4.93 5.33 -7.37
N PRO A 91 -6.13 5.00 -7.88
CA PRO A 91 -6.36 3.74 -8.58
C PRO A 91 -5.55 3.59 -9.86
N ASN A 92 -5.29 4.67 -10.59
CA ASN A 92 -4.46 4.61 -11.80
C ASN A 92 -2.99 4.25 -11.48
N ASP A 93 -2.44 4.79 -10.38
CA ASP A 93 -1.10 4.46 -9.91
C ASP A 93 -1.04 2.99 -9.46
N PHE A 94 -2.00 2.57 -8.62
CA PHE A 94 -2.01 1.20 -8.12
C PHE A 94 -2.21 0.16 -9.23
N MET A 95 -3.25 0.30 -10.07
CA MET A 95 -3.47 -0.62 -11.19
C MET A 95 -2.32 -0.58 -12.21
N GLY A 96 -1.76 0.59 -12.46
CA GLY A 96 -0.59 0.75 -13.33
C GLY A 96 0.62 -0.03 -12.82
N LYS A 97 0.93 0.08 -11.53
CA LYS A 97 2.02 -0.68 -10.87
C LYS A 97 1.77 -2.18 -10.85
N VAL A 98 0.53 -2.62 -10.66
CA VAL A 98 0.18 -4.05 -10.78
C VAL A 98 0.47 -4.55 -12.18
N MET A 99 -0.01 -3.85 -13.22
CA MET A 99 0.25 -4.25 -14.61
C MET A 99 1.75 -4.21 -14.94
N ASP A 100 2.47 -3.17 -14.51
CA ASP A 100 3.91 -3.01 -14.74
C ASP A 100 4.71 -4.12 -14.05
N GLY A 101 4.40 -4.42 -12.79
CA GLY A 101 5.00 -5.53 -12.06
C GLY A 101 4.72 -6.88 -12.72
N MET A 102 3.46 -7.16 -13.07
CA MET A 102 3.10 -8.42 -13.75
C MET A 102 3.75 -8.57 -15.13
N LYS A 103 4.09 -7.46 -15.80
CA LYS A 103 4.79 -7.42 -17.09
C LYS A 103 6.31 -7.22 -16.95
N SER A 104 6.85 -7.35 -15.73
CA SER A 104 8.29 -7.30 -15.47
C SER A 104 8.93 -8.69 -15.62
N ASN A 105 10.20 -8.78 -16.01
CA ASN A 105 10.90 -10.06 -16.22
C ASN A 105 11.40 -10.72 -14.91
N GLY A 106 10.85 -10.35 -13.76
CA GLY A 106 11.30 -10.84 -12.46
C GLY A 106 10.17 -10.86 -11.43
N SER A 107 10.48 -11.27 -10.21
CA SER A 107 9.49 -11.28 -9.12
C SER A 107 8.99 -9.86 -8.82
N THR A 108 7.77 -9.78 -8.33
CA THR A 108 7.13 -8.51 -8.02
C THR A 108 6.74 -8.47 -6.56
N PHE A 109 7.00 -7.35 -5.87
CA PHE A 109 6.50 -7.08 -4.54
C PHE A 109 5.78 -5.73 -4.52
N ILE A 110 4.53 -5.68 -4.09
CA ILE A 110 3.80 -4.41 -3.93
C ILE A 110 3.23 -4.33 -2.52
N GLN A 111 3.65 -3.32 -1.78
CA GLN A 111 3.05 -2.98 -0.49
C GLN A 111 1.97 -1.92 -0.70
N VAL A 112 0.72 -2.25 -0.34
CA VAL A 112 -0.43 -1.41 -0.62
C VAL A 112 -1.06 -0.96 0.68
N TYR A 113 -1.25 0.34 0.87
CA TYR A 113 -2.00 0.87 2.02
C TYR A 113 -3.43 0.31 2.02
N ALA A 114 -3.86 -0.26 3.14
CA ALA A 114 -5.17 -0.91 3.25
C ALA A 114 -5.90 -0.44 4.50
N ASP A 115 -6.78 0.55 4.33
CA ASP A 115 -7.65 1.04 5.39
C ASP A 115 -8.43 -0.05 6.13
N CYS A 116 -8.48 0.05 7.46
CA CYS A 116 -9.27 -0.83 8.30
C CYS A 116 -10.14 -0.05 9.28
N MET A 117 -11.35 0.31 8.85
CA MET A 117 -12.35 0.99 9.68
C MET A 117 -12.53 0.41 11.09
N ARG A 118 -12.49 -0.93 11.23
CA ARG A 118 -12.69 -1.61 12.53
C ARG A 118 -11.48 -1.42 13.43
N GLY A 119 -10.28 -1.70 12.91
CA GLY A 119 -9.03 -1.60 13.67
C GLY A 119 -8.64 -0.15 13.98
N TRP A 120 -8.88 0.74 13.03
CA TRP A 120 -8.52 2.15 13.14
C TRP A 120 -9.66 2.99 13.74
N ARG A 121 -10.83 2.38 13.97
CA ARG A 121 -11.98 2.94 14.70
C ARG A 121 -12.49 4.25 14.08
N HIS A 122 -12.90 4.16 12.81
CA HIS A 122 -13.57 5.26 12.10
C HIS A 122 -14.77 4.73 11.30
N PRO A 123 -15.70 5.60 10.85
CA PRO A 123 -16.80 5.22 9.99
C PRO A 123 -16.34 4.68 8.62
N ALA A 124 -17.12 3.76 8.04
CA ALA A 124 -16.84 3.18 6.72
C ALA A 124 -16.75 4.23 5.61
N VAL A 125 -17.59 5.27 5.67
CA VAL A 125 -17.65 6.36 4.69
C VAL A 125 -16.36 7.20 4.62
N ASP A 126 -15.55 7.16 5.68
CA ASP A 126 -14.29 7.90 5.76
C ASP A 126 -13.09 7.16 5.13
N ALA A 127 -13.21 5.87 4.83
CA ALA A 127 -12.09 5.02 4.40
C ALA A 127 -11.33 5.57 3.18
N TYR A 128 -12.05 6.11 2.18
CA TYR A 128 -11.42 6.75 1.02
C TYR A 128 -10.66 8.03 1.42
N ARG A 129 -11.28 8.88 2.26
CA ARG A 129 -10.70 10.15 2.72
C ARG A 129 -9.43 9.89 3.52
N ILE A 130 -9.46 8.94 4.45
CA ILE A 130 -8.32 8.56 5.29
C ILE A 130 -7.18 7.96 4.44
N SER A 131 -7.52 7.03 3.54
CA SER A 131 -6.56 6.50 2.56
C SER A 131 -5.90 7.62 1.75
N LYS A 132 -6.68 8.59 1.26
CA LYS A 132 -6.13 9.72 0.51
C LYS A 132 -5.24 10.64 1.36
N LEU A 133 -5.67 10.94 2.59
CA LEU A 133 -4.91 11.74 3.55
C LEU A 133 -3.55 11.12 3.85
N ALA A 134 -3.46 9.79 4.01
CA ALA A 134 -2.20 9.10 4.27
C ALA A 134 -1.11 9.44 3.25
N THR A 135 -1.43 9.51 1.96
CA THR A 135 -0.46 9.92 0.93
C THR A 135 -0.33 11.45 0.84
N ASP A 136 -1.43 12.20 0.94
CA ASP A 136 -1.42 13.65 0.80
C ASP A 136 -0.74 14.40 1.97
N CYS A 137 -0.59 13.76 3.14
CA CYS A 137 0.16 14.29 4.28
C CYS A 137 1.63 13.86 4.32
N GLY A 138 2.04 12.93 3.45
CA GLY A 138 3.40 12.39 3.41
C GLY A 138 3.62 11.11 4.24
N TYR A 139 2.58 10.56 4.88
CA TYR A 139 2.67 9.33 5.67
C TYR A 139 2.95 8.09 4.83
N TRP A 140 2.32 7.98 3.64
CA TRP A 140 2.45 6.86 2.72
C TRP A 140 2.86 7.32 1.31
N PRO A 141 4.18 7.47 1.03
CA PRO A 141 4.67 7.83 -0.28
C PRO A 141 4.38 6.72 -1.30
N LEU A 142 4.17 7.11 -2.56
CA LEU A 142 3.92 6.21 -3.69
C LEU A 142 5.17 6.19 -4.56
N TYR A 143 5.87 5.07 -4.57
CA TYR A 143 7.11 4.92 -5.32
C TYR A 143 7.30 3.50 -5.86
N SER A 144 8.26 3.35 -6.77
CA SER A 144 8.61 2.08 -7.39
C SER A 144 10.12 1.96 -7.57
N ILE A 145 10.60 0.73 -7.54
CA ILE A 145 11.99 0.36 -7.74
C ILE A 145 12.00 -0.75 -8.78
N ARG A 146 12.76 -0.54 -9.85
CA ARG A 146 12.99 -1.56 -10.89
C ARG A 146 14.44 -2.00 -10.77
N VAL A 147 14.66 -3.29 -10.53
CA VAL A 147 16.00 -3.88 -10.51
C VAL A 147 16.24 -4.57 -11.84
N LYS A 148 17.35 -4.23 -12.50
CA LYS A 148 17.80 -4.88 -13.72
C LYS A 148 19.30 -5.14 -13.61
N ASP A 149 19.73 -6.36 -13.89
CA ASP A 149 21.12 -6.81 -13.78
C ASP A 149 21.71 -6.50 -12.38
N GLY A 150 20.88 -6.67 -11.35
CA GLY A 150 21.23 -6.38 -9.95
C GLY A 150 21.23 -4.90 -9.56
N MET A 151 20.99 -3.99 -10.52
CA MET A 151 21.05 -2.54 -10.30
C MET A 151 19.64 -1.94 -10.11
N PRO A 152 19.35 -1.30 -8.96
CA PRO A 152 18.05 -0.67 -8.72
C PRO A 152 17.96 0.70 -9.39
N THR A 153 16.80 0.98 -9.99
CA THR A 153 16.39 2.31 -10.46
C THR A 153 15.13 2.74 -9.73
N PHE A 154 15.18 3.88 -9.05
CA PHE A 154 14.09 4.41 -8.24
C PHE A 154 13.26 5.44 -9.04
N SER A 155 11.94 5.33 -8.92
CA SER A 155 10.97 6.30 -9.42
C SER A 155 9.90 6.55 -8.35
N TYR A 156 9.19 7.66 -8.44
CA TYR A 156 8.08 7.98 -7.56
C TYR A 156 6.90 8.62 -8.28
N TYR A 157 5.76 8.65 -7.62
CA TYR A 157 4.62 9.44 -8.07
C TYR A 157 4.40 10.66 -7.18
N ARG A 158 4.20 10.47 -5.86
CA ARG A 158 3.94 11.55 -4.89
C ARG A 158 4.02 11.08 -3.44
N GLY A 159 3.85 12.01 -2.50
CA GLY A 159 3.61 11.71 -1.08
C GLY A 159 4.87 11.64 -0.22
N PHE A 160 5.95 12.29 -0.65
CA PHE A 160 7.18 12.41 0.15
C PHE A 160 7.21 13.67 1.04
N GLU A 161 6.57 14.74 0.60
CA GLU A 161 6.52 16.00 1.36
C GLU A 161 5.56 15.88 2.54
N ILE A 162 6.05 16.26 3.73
CA ILE A 162 5.23 16.29 4.94
C ILE A 162 4.37 17.55 4.95
N ASN A 163 3.05 17.36 5.00
CA ASN A 163 2.12 18.42 5.35
C ASN A 163 1.63 18.18 6.77
N LYS A 164 2.19 18.92 7.74
CA LYS A 164 1.92 18.71 9.18
C LYS A 164 0.45 18.85 9.53
N GLU A 165 -0.26 19.83 8.96
CA GLU A 165 -1.69 20.05 9.23
C GLU A 165 -2.53 18.84 8.82
N LYS A 166 -2.34 18.38 7.59
CA LYS A 166 -3.00 17.17 7.07
C LYS A 166 -2.56 15.91 7.82
N PHE A 167 -1.33 15.87 8.32
CA PHE A 167 -0.83 14.75 9.09
C PHE A 167 -1.55 14.66 10.45
N VAL A 168 -1.71 15.80 11.13
CA VAL A 168 -2.50 15.88 12.36
C VAL A 168 -3.96 15.53 12.09
N GLU A 169 -4.55 15.99 10.99
CA GLU A 169 -5.90 15.58 10.56
C GLU A 169 -5.99 14.06 10.35
N TYR A 170 -5.01 13.48 9.65
CA TYR A 170 -4.90 12.04 9.43
C TYR A 170 -4.88 11.28 10.75
N LEU A 171 -4.02 11.66 11.71
CA LEU A 171 -3.99 11.00 13.03
C LEU A 171 -5.31 11.17 13.79
N LYS A 172 -5.89 12.38 13.81
CA LYS A 172 -7.18 12.66 14.47
C LYS A 172 -8.34 11.85 13.89
N SER A 173 -8.26 11.50 12.61
CA SER A 173 -9.31 10.75 11.92
C SER A 173 -9.41 9.28 12.35
N MET A 174 -8.42 8.76 13.07
CA MET A 174 -8.37 7.35 13.49
C MET A 174 -8.40 7.21 15.01
N GLY A 175 -9.38 6.48 15.53
CA GLY A 175 -9.50 6.21 16.96
C GLY A 175 -8.36 5.38 17.56
N LYS A 176 -7.48 4.77 16.75
CA LYS A 176 -6.23 4.13 17.24
C LYS A 176 -5.20 5.14 17.78
N PHE A 177 -5.37 6.42 17.52
CA PHE A 177 -4.53 7.53 18.02
C PHE A 177 -5.29 8.50 18.93
N LYS A 178 -6.54 8.20 19.29
CA LYS A 178 -7.41 9.12 20.06
C LYS A 178 -6.76 9.60 21.37
N HIS A 179 -6.02 8.73 22.04
CA HIS A 179 -5.31 9.01 23.30
C HIS A 179 -4.22 10.07 23.16
N LEU A 180 -3.67 10.28 21.96
CA LEU A 180 -2.69 11.34 21.71
C LEU A 180 -3.30 12.74 21.72
N PHE A 181 -4.63 12.84 21.58
CA PHE A 181 -5.34 14.11 21.51
C PHE A 181 -6.16 14.42 22.76
N LYS A 182 -6.66 13.38 23.45
CA LYS A 182 -7.49 13.50 24.65
C LYS A 182 -7.20 12.35 25.62
N PRO A 183 -7.26 12.58 26.94
CA PRO A 183 -7.66 13.83 27.60
C PRO A 183 -6.58 14.92 27.55
N GLN A 184 -5.31 14.55 27.52
CA GLN A 184 -4.18 15.45 27.34
C GLN A 184 -3.69 15.42 25.89
N PHE A 185 -3.26 16.57 25.38
CA PHE A 185 -2.62 16.67 24.07
C PHE A 185 -1.14 16.26 24.17
N MET A 186 -0.78 15.18 23.48
CA MET A 186 0.54 14.55 23.50
C MET A 186 1.37 15.03 22.30
N GLU A 187 1.74 16.31 22.32
CA GLU A 187 2.44 16.98 21.19
C GLU A 187 3.76 16.31 20.83
N LYS A 188 4.56 15.93 21.85
CA LYS A 188 5.86 15.29 21.66
C LYS A 188 5.77 13.98 20.87
N GLU A 189 4.79 13.14 21.19
CA GLU A 189 4.56 11.86 20.53
C GLU A 189 4.07 12.07 19.09
N ILE A 190 3.20 13.03 18.86
CA ILE A 190 2.73 13.40 17.52
C ILE A 190 3.91 13.88 16.66
N ASP A 191 4.73 14.79 17.18
CA ASP A 191 5.93 15.29 16.51
C ASP A 191 6.93 14.18 16.23
N GLN A 192 7.07 13.21 17.13
CA GLN A 192 7.93 12.05 16.95
C GLN A 192 7.45 11.13 15.81
N ILE A 193 6.13 10.90 15.66
CA ILE A 193 5.57 10.16 14.50
C ILE A 193 5.92 10.90 13.20
N ILE A 194 5.70 12.21 13.18
CA ILE A 194 5.98 13.06 12.01
C ILE A 194 7.47 13.03 11.68
N TYR A 195 8.33 13.19 12.68
CA TYR A 195 9.78 13.15 12.53
C TYR A 195 10.25 11.82 11.93
N TYR A 196 9.83 10.68 12.47
CA TYR A 196 10.21 9.37 11.92
C TYR A 196 9.76 9.19 10.48
N THR A 197 8.55 9.63 10.15
CA THR A 197 8.04 9.60 8.78
C THR A 197 8.89 10.48 7.86
N GLU A 198 9.23 11.69 8.31
CA GLU A 198 10.06 12.63 7.56
C GLU A 198 11.46 12.06 7.30
N GLN A 199 12.10 11.43 8.30
CA GLN A 199 13.43 10.83 8.14
C GLN A 199 13.40 9.66 7.15
N ARG A 200 12.38 8.79 7.22
CA ARG A 200 12.18 7.73 6.23
C ARG A 200 12.02 8.32 4.82
N ASN A 201 11.19 9.36 4.66
CA ASN A 201 10.98 10.01 3.37
C ASN A 201 12.26 10.65 2.83
N LYS A 202 13.04 11.34 3.68
CA LYS A 202 14.35 11.90 3.31
C LYS A 202 15.33 10.83 2.87
N LYS A 203 15.39 9.68 3.57
CA LYS A 203 16.22 8.54 3.18
C LYS A 203 15.86 8.04 1.77
N ILE A 204 14.57 7.80 1.50
CA ILE A 204 14.11 7.31 0.19
C ILE A 204 14.35 8.36 -0.91
N MET A 205 14.13 9.64 -0.63
CA MET A 205 14.45 10.72 -1.58
C MET A 205 15.95 10.83 -1.85
N GLY A 206 16.80 10.54 -0.86
CA GLY A 206 18.25 10.40 -1.06
C GLY A 206 18.58 9.26 -2.03
N LEU A 207 17.92 8.11 -1.89
CA LEU A 207 18.06 6.98 -2.82
C LEU A 207 17.54 7.33 -4.22
N ILE A 208 16.42 8.05 -4.34
CA ILE A 208 15.92 8.55 -5.64
C ILE A 208 16.91 9.52 -6.28
N LYS A 209 17.58 10.38 -5.49
CA LYS A 209 18.60 11.29 -6.03
C LYS A 209 19.84 10.54 -6.53
N GLN A 210 20.21 9.44 -5.87
CA GLN A 210 21.42 8.68 -6.18
C GLN A 210 21.22 7.62 -7.27
N PHE A 211 20.08 6.94 -7.25
CA PHE A 211 19.75 5.78 -8.09
C PHE A 211 18.48 6.01 -8.91
N GLY A 212 18.06 7.26 -9.10
CA GLY A 212 16.82 7.59 -9.79
C GLY A 212 16.90 7.43 -11.29
N ALA A 213 15.74 7.19 -11.91
CA ALA A 213 15.60 7.37 -13.36
C ALA A 213 15.82 8.84 -13.75
N GLU A 214 16.22 9.08 -15.01
CA GLU A 214 16.33 10.43 -15.58
C GLU A 214 15.02 11.23 -15.44
N LYS A 215 13.89 10.56 -15.65
CA LYS A 215 12.54 11.06 -15.38
C LYS A 215 11.96 10.31 -14.18
N PRO A 216 12.27 10.74 -12.95
CA PRO A 216 11.98 9.95 -11.76
C PRO A 216 10.49 9.99 -11.38
N ILE A 217 9.67 10.82 -12.02
CA ILE A 217 8.23 10.89 -11.72
C ILE A 217 7.45 9.95 -12.63
N ASP A 218 7.15 8.75 -12.17
CA ASP A 218 6.28 7.81 -12.87
C ASP A 218 4.81 8.25 -12.74
N PHE A 219 4.15 8.39 -13.89
CA PHE A 219 2.74 8.74 -13.98
C PHE A 219 2.00 7.73 -14.85
N TYR A 220 1.29 6.80 -14.20
CA TYR A 220 0.49 5.80 -14.89
C TYR A 220 -0.80 6.38 -15.44
N ARG A 221 -0.98 6.27 -16.76
CA ARG A 221 -2.20 6.66 -17.46
C ARG A 221 -3.03 5.43 -17.78
N VAL A 222 -4.07 5.21 -16.97
CA VAL A 222 -5.00 4.07 -17.13
C VAL A 222 -6.36 4.58 -17.58
N ASN A 223 -6.81 4.20 -18.78
CA ASN A 223 -8.17 4.49 -19.23
C ASN A 223 -9.15 3.43 -18.72
N ARG A 224 -9.71 3.66 -17.52
CA ARG A 224 -10.61 2.73 -16.83
C ARG A 224 -11.83 2.30 -17.65
N LYS A 225 -12.30 3.11 -18.59
CA LYS A 225 -13.45 2.78 -19.47
C LYS A 225 -13.10 1.73 -20.54
N LYS A 226 -11.81 1.58 -20.86
CA LYS A 226 -11.33 0.59 -21.83
C LYS A 226 -10.91 -0.73 -21.19
N LEU A 227 -10.84 -0.78 -19.86
CA LEU A 227 -10.48 -2.02 -19.15
C LEU A 227 -11.63 -3.01 -19.22
N LYS A 228 -11.29 -4.29 -19.41
CA LYS A 228 -12.25 -5.37 -19.26
C LYS A 228 -12.69 -5.44 -17.79
N PRO A 229 -13.97 -5.68 -17.48
CA PRO A 229 -14.40 -5.97 -16.12
C PRO A 229 -13.58 -7.11 -15.51
N GLN A 230 -13.27 -7.02 -14.21
CA GLN A 230 -12.55 -8.08 -13.52
C GLN A 230 -13.36 -9.38 -13.52
N THR A 231 -12.70 -10.52 -13.77
CA THR A 231 -13.35 -11.83 -13.81
C THR A 231 -12.92 -12.75 -12.68
N HIS A 232 -12.10 -12.28 -11.73
CA HIS A 232 -11.44 -13.13 -10.73
C HIS A 232 -12.26 -13.31 -9.46
N LEU A 233 -13.16 -12.38 -9.16
CA LEU A 233 -13.95 -12.36 -7.94
C LEU A 233 -15.45 -12.27 -8.21
N TYR A 234 -16.23 -13.00 -7.43
CA TYR A 234 -17.66 -12.80 -7.31
C TYR A 234 -17.95 -11.52 -6.51
N PRO A 235 -19.04 -10.79 -6.83
CA PRO A 235 -19.58 -9.79 -5.92
C PRO A 235 -20.11 -10.46 -4.65
N GLY A 236 -20.24 -9.71 -3.55
CA GLY A 236 -20.88 -10.20 -2.32
C GLY A 236 -19.96 -10.91 -1.32
N HIS A 237 -18.64 -10.69 -1.39
CA HIS A 237 -17.69 -11.20 -0.41
C HIS A 237 -17.94 -10.67 1.02
N GLY A 238 -17.43 -11.36 2.04
CA GLY A 238 -17.69 -11.04 3.46
C GLY A 238 -16.87 -9.89 4.07
N LEU A 239 -16.06 -9.16 3.30
CA LEU A 239 -15.25 -8.07 3.83
C LEU A 239 -16.10 -6.89 4.33
N CYS A 240 -15.58 -6.14 5.31
CA CYS A 240 -16.28 -4.99 5.90
C CYS A 240 -16.61 -3.92 4.83
N PRO A 241 -17.74 -3.19 4.97
CA PRO A 241 -18.05 -2.05 4.11
C PRO A 241 -16.93 -1.01 4.17
N GLY A 242 -16.41 -0.57 3.02
CA GLY A 242 -15.29 0.39 2.98
C GLY A 242 -13.93 -0.18 3.38
N CYS A 243 -13.79 -1.50 3.53
CA CYS A 243 -12.51 -2.13 3.83
C CYS A 243 -11.47 -1.85 2.73
N GLY A 244 -10.31 -1.32 3.12
CA GLY A 244 -9.18 -1.11 2.22
C GLY A 244 -8.71 -2.41 1.57
N ALA A 245 -8.71 -3.55 2.29
CA ALA A 245 -8.35 -4.83 1.68
C ALA A 245 -9.30 -5.21 0.52
N GLY A 246 -10.60 -4.91 0.63
CA GLY A 246 -11.56 -5.11 -0.45
C GLY A 246 -11.32 -4.19 -1.64
N MET A 247 -11.01 -2.91 -1.38
CA MET A 247 -10.62 -1.96 -2.43
C MET A 247 -9.36 -2.41 -3.17
N VAL A 248 -8.35 -2.85 -2.41
CA VAL A 248 -7.09 -3.37 -2.94
C VAL A 248 -7.33 -4.62 -3.79
N LEU A 249 -8.09 -5.57 -3.26
CA LEU A 249 -8.38 -6.83 -3.95
C LEU A 249 -9.13 -6.59 -5.27
N ASN A 250 -10.13 -5.71 -5.28
CA ASN A 250 -10.86 -5.36 -6.50
C ASN A 250 -9.99 -4.68 -7.57
N GLN A 251 -9.13 -3.74 -7.16
CA GLN A 251 -8.22 -3.05 -8.09
C GLN A 251 -7.11 -3.99 -8.60
N LEU A 252 -6.58 -4.86 -7.73
CA LEU A 252 -5.64 -5.93 -8.09
C LEU A 252 -6.27 -6.87 -9.13
N ALA A 253 -7.47 -7.38 -8.86
CA ALA A 253 -8.19 -8.25 -9.79
C ALA A 253 -8.43 -7.55 -11.13
N THR A 254 -8.87 -6.28 -11.10
CA THR A 254 -9.10 -5.48 -12.33
C THR A 254 -7.85 -5.39 -13.19
N ALA A 255 -6.70 -5.06 -12.59
CA ALA A 255 -5.43 -4.96 -13.31
C ALA A 255 -4.91 -6.32 -13.77
N ALA A 256 -4.98 -7.34 -12.92
CA ALA A 256 -4.53 -8.69 -13.23
C ALA A 256 -5.34 -9.32 -14.37
N THR A 257 -6.66 -9.08 -14.44
CA THR A 257 -7.50 -9.54 -15.56
C THR A 257 -7.00 -8.99 -16.90
N GLN A 258 -6.44 -7.78 -16.94
CA GLN A 258 -5.92 -7.23 -18.20
C GLN A 258 -4.63 -7.92 -18.65
N VAL A 259 -3.82 -8.40 -17.71
CA VAL A 259 -2.50 -8.99 -17.99
C VAL A 259 -2.59 -10.49 -18.22
N ALA A 260 -3.26 -11.21 -17.32
CA ALA A 260 -3.24 -12.67 -17.26
C ALA A 260 -4.58 -13.30 -17.70
N GLY A 261 -5.65 -12.50 -17.84
CA GLY A 261 -6.99 -13.07 -17.92
C GLY A 261 -7.23 -14.02 -16.74
N GLU A 262 -7.71 -15.22 -17.01
CA GLU A 262 -7.94 -16.25 -15.99
C GLU A 262 -6.71 -17.14 -15.71
N ASN A 263 -5.58 -16.92 -16.40
CA ASN A 263 -4.33 -17.67 -16.20
C ASN A 263 -3.54 -17.13 -14.99
N ILE A 264 -4.17 -17.19 -13.82
CA ILE A 264 -3.64 -16.69 -12.55
C ILE A 264 -4.14 -17.57 -11.41
N ILE A 265 -3.30 -17.74 -10.39
CA ILE A 265 -3.67 -18.39 -9.13
C ILE A 265 -3.47 -17.37 -8.02
N TYR A 266 -4.47 -17.22 -7.16
CA TYR A 266 -4.35 -16.42 -5.95
C TYR A 266 -3.96 -17.30 -4.78
N VAL A 267 -2.98 -16.84 -4.00
CA VAL A 267 -2.56 -17.50 -2.77
C VAL A 267 -2.50 -16.46 -1.66
N ASN A 268 -3.08 -16.73 -0.50
CA ASN A 268 -2.90 -15.86 0.67
C ASN A 268 -2.73 -16.65 1.96
N ASN A 269 -2.01 -16.04 2.89
CA ASN A 269 -1.92 -16.51 4.26
C ASN A 269 -3.20 -16.14 5.06
N THR A 270 -3.34 -16.76 6.23
CA THR A 270 -4.43 -16.50 7.17
C THR A 270 -4.57 -15.02 7.46
N SER A 271 -5.68 -14.46 6.99
CA SER A 271 -5.88 -13.02 6.98
C SER A 271 -7.36 -12.63 6.78
N CYS A 272 -7.68 -11.34 6.86
CA CYS A 272 -9.07 -10.88 6.68
C CYS A 272 -9.64 -11.23 5.30
N VAL A 273 -8.78 -11.22 4.27
CA VAL A 273 -9.18 -11.63 2.92
C VAL A 273 -9.61 -13.10 2.95
N GLU A 274 -8.76 -14.00 3.46
CA GLU A 274 -9.05 -15.43 3.59
C GLU A 274 -10.43 -15.69 4.20
N VAL A 275 -10.60 -15.30 5.47
CA VAL A 275 -11.81 -15.62 6.25
C VAL A 275 -13.08 -15.02 5.67
N SER A 276 -12.95 -14.00 4.82
CA SER A 276 -14.06 -13.29 4.20
C SER A 276 -14.39 -13.78 2.79
N THR A 277 -13.46 -14.47 2.11
CA THR A 277 -13.60 -14.89 0.71
C THR A 277 -13.56 -16.40 0.51
N SER A 278 -13.22 -17.20 1.52
CA SER A 278 -13.08 -18.66 1.42
C SER A 278 -14.11 -19.46 2.23
N LYS A 279 -15.28 -18.88 2.53
CA LYS A 279 -16.34 -19.58 3.28
C LYS A 279 -16.84 -20.81 2.52
N ASP A 280 -17.00 -21.93 3.24
CA ASP A 280 -17.50 -23.19 2.69
C ASP A 280 -18.81 -22.99 1.91
N ASN A 281 -18.87 -23.59 0.73
CA ASN A 281 -20.00 -23.54 -0.21
C ASN A 281 -20.34 -22.16 -0.81
N VAL A 282 -19.62 -21.09 -0.44
CA VAL A 282 -19.79 -19.73 -1.00
C VAL A 282 -18.45 -19.00 -1.21
N PRO A 283 -17.48 -19.60 -1.94
CA PRO A 283 -16.21 -18.95 -2.19
C PRO A 283 -16.39 -17.72 -3.08
N SER A 284 -15.64 -16.66 -2.82
CA SER A 284 -15.69 -15.42 -3.61
C SER A 284 -14.77 -15.44 -4.84
N TRP A 285 -14.07 -16.55 -5.11
CA TRP A 285 -13.09 -16.66 -6.19
C TRP A 285 -13.66 -17.36 -7.42
N LYS A 286 -13.40 -16.79 -8.61
CA LYS A 286 -13.77 -17.35 -9.93
C LYS A 286 -12.61 -18.02 -10.65
N VAL A 287 -11.39 -17.75 -10.18
CA VAL A 287 -10.14 -18.33 -10.66
C VAL A 287 -9.57 -19.23 -9.55
N PRO A 288 -8.59 -20.10 -9.85
CA PRO A 288 -7.96 -20.94 -8.83
C PRO A 288 -7.44 -20.11 -7.65
N TRP A 289 -7.76 -20.56 -6.44
CA TRP A 289 -7.37 -19.95 -5.19
C TRP A 289 -6.92 -21.04 -4.21
N VAL A 290 -5.83 -20.77 -3.49
CA VAL A 290 -5.23 -21.68 -2.49
C VAL A 290 -4.87 -20.93 -1.22
#